data_AF-A0A0E3UW81-F1
#
_entry.id   AF-A0A0E3UW81-F1
#
_cell.length_a   1.000
_cell.length_b   1.000
_cell.length_c   1.000
_cell.angle_alpha   90.00
_cell.angle_beta   90.00
_cell.angle_gamma   90.00
#
_symmetry.space_group_name_H-M   'P 1'
#
loop_
_entity.id
_entity.type
_entity.pdbx_description
1 polymer ?
#
loop_
_entity_poly.entity_id
_entity_poly.type
_entity_poly.pdbx_seq_one_letter_code
_entity_poly.pdbx_strand_id
1 'polypeptide(L)'
;MSLRERGGHYAGRPLRLVRARVEASGEEIWFVTSIAWLESYQVAAIYQERWQIEGLIKFLKQRLQPGHLVTRDVNGIQVMGSMTLIVALLPIVYRKLDSDRRAKLRFAQELDTEIVRQIVLLCGGDPAKMENFVT
;
A
#
# COMPACT_ATOMS: atom_id res chain seq x y z
N MET A 1 -21.46 -39.75 -2.14
CA MET A 1 -20.07 -39.72 -1.62
C MET A 1 -19.87 -38.37 -0.95
N SER A 2 -19.74 -38.32 0.38
CA SER A 2 -19.66 -37.04 1.09
C SER A 2 -18.26 -36.45 0.92
N LEU A 3 -18.17 -35.14 0.70
CA LEU A 3 -16.90 -34.42 0.48
C LEU A 3 -15.91 -34.50 1.67
N ARG A 4 -16.27 -35.17 2.79
CA ARG A 4 -15.47 -35.35 4.02
C ARG A 4 -14.33 -36.36 3.90
N GLU A 5 -14.35 -37.25 2.89
CA GLU A 5 -13.41 -38.39 2.81
C GLU A 5 -12.07 -38.06 2.13
N ARG A 6 -11.83 -36.80 1.72
CA ARG A 6 -10.67 -36.41 0.89
C ARG A 6 -9.47 -35.81 1.66
N GLY A 7 -9.42 -35.92 2.98
CA GLY A 7 -8.24 -35.47 3.77
C GLY A 7 -7.94 -33.96 3.69
N GLY A 8 -8.91 -33.15 3.28
CA GLY A 8 -8.75 -31.70 3.17
C GLY A 8 -8.83 -31.01 4.54
N HIS A 9 -8.08 -29.91 4.71
CA HIS A 9 -8.30 -29.00 5.84
C HIS A 9 -9.64 -28.28 5.66
N TYR A 10 -10.68 -28.72 6.38
CA TYR A 10 -12.00 -28.11 6.33
C TYR A 10 -12.03 -26.82 7.15
N ALA A 11 -12.64 -25.77 6.62
CA ALA A 11 -12.82 -24.50 7.34
C ALA A 11 -13.74 -24.61 8.57
N GLY A 12 -14.34 -25.78 8.84
CA GLY A 12 -15.25 -26.02 9.97
C GLY A 12 -16.60 -25.30 9.88
N ARG A 13 -16.82 -24.48 8.84
CA ARG A 13 -18.03 -23.68 8.63
C ARG A 13 -18.43 -23.64 7.16
N PRO A 14 -19.72 -23.47 6.83
CA PRO A 14 -20.14 -23.25 5.45
C PRO A 14 -19.54 -21.94 4.93
N LEU A 15 -19.06 -21.96 3.69
CA LEU A 15 -18.57 -20.78 2.96
C LEU A 15 -19.49 -20.52 1.78
N ARG A 16 -19.59 -19.25 1.38
CA ARG A 16 -20.36 -18.84 0.20
C ARG A 16 -19.50 -18.99 -1.05
N LEU A 17 -20.04 -19.64 -2.07
CA LEU A 17 -19.47 -19.69 -3.40
C LEU A 17 -20.20 -18.69 -4.31
N VAL A 18 -19.46 -17.81 -4.96
CA VAL A 18 -19.97 -16.89 -5.97
C VAL A 18 -19.38 -17.28 -7.30
N ARG A 19 -20.24 -17.50 -8.30
CA ARG A 19 -19.82 -17.75 -9.68
C ARG A 19 -20.02 -16.49 -10.49
N ALA A 20 -18.99 -16.08 -11.22
CA ALA A 20 -19.05 -15.00 -12.18
C ALA A 20 -18.59 -15.50 -13.54
N ARG A 21 -19.13 -14.91 -14.59
CA ARG A 21 -18.69 -15.14 -15.96
C ARG A 21 -18.18 -13.82 -16.53
N VAL A 22 -16.96 -13.83 -17.04
CA VAL A 22 -16.37 -12.67 -17.71
C VAL A 22 -17.00 -12.57 -19.08
N GLU A 23 -17.70 -11.47 -19.35
CA GLU A 23 -18.45 -11.31 -20.61
C GLU A 23 -17.53 -11.28 -21.85
N ALA A 24 -16.35 -10.66 -21.73
CA ALA A 24 -15.40 -10.52 -22.83
C ALA A 24 -14.69 -11.83 -23.23
N SER A 25 -14.33 -12.68 -22.25
CA SER A 25 -13.58 -13.94 -22.50
C SER A 25 -14.47 -15.18 -22.42
N GLY A 26 -15.68 -15.06 -21.89
CA GLY A 26 -16.56 -16.19 -21.57
C GLY A 26 -16.11 -17.04 -20.39
N GLU A 27 -14.98 -16.71 -19.76
CA GLU A 27 -14.35 -17.46 -18.67
C GLU A 27 -15.19 -17.44 -17.39
N GLU A 28 -15.31 -18.59 -16.73
CA GLU A 28 -15.96 -18.69 -15.43
C GLU A 28 -14.93 -18.54 -14.30
N ILE A 29 -15.22 -17.62 -13.39
CA ILE A 29 -14.41 -17.38 -12.18
C ILE A 29 -15.25 -17.71 -10.96
N TRP A 30 -14.67 -18.49 -10.06
CA TRP A 30 -15.34 -18.96 -8.85
C TRP A 30 -14.67 -18.34 -7.62
N PHE A 31 -15.44 -17.56 -6.85
CA PHE A 31 -14.98 -16.90 -5.64
C PHE A 31 -15.51 -17.61 -4.40
N VAL A 32 -14.63 -17.88 -3.44
CA VAL A 32 -15.02 -18.39 -2.13
C VAL A 32 -14.87 -17.28 -1.11
N THR A 33 -15.94 -16.98 -0.37
CA THR A 33 -15.94 -15.91 0.64
C THR A 33 -16.72 -16.30 1.88
N SER A 34 -16.26 -15.83 3.05
CA SER A 34 -17.03 -15.87 4.29
C SER A 34 -17.95 -14.66 4.45
N ILE A 35 -17.90 -13.70 3.52
CA ILE A 35 -18.69 -12.46 3.59
C ILE A 35 -20.10 -12.73 3.05
N ALA A 36 -21.07 -12.78 3.95
CA ALA A 36 -22.45 -13.10 3.59
C ALA A 36 -23.26 -11.87 3.14
N TRP A 37 -22.94 -10.67 3.64
CA TRP A 37 -23.73 -9.45 3.44
C TRP A 37 -23.43 -8.69 2.14
N LEU A 38 -22.38 -9.05 1.42
CA LEU A 38 -22.06 -8.43 0.13
C LEU A 38 -22.82 -9.10 -1.00
N GLU A 39 -23.29 -8.32 -1.96
CA GLU A 39 -23.85 -8.86 -3.18
C GLU A 39 -22.79 -9.54 -4.05
N SER A 40 -23.21 -10.50 -4.87
CA SER A 40 -22.29 -11.30 -5.70
C SER A 40 -21.42 -10.43 -6.62
N TYR A 41 -21.98 -9.34 -7.16
CA TYR A 41 -21.22 -8.40 -8.00
C TYR A 41 -20.19 -7.59 -7.19
N GLN A 42 -20.46 -7.28 -5.92
CA GLN A 42 -19.52 -6.57 -5.05
C GLN A 42 -18.32 -7.46 -4.70
N VAL A 43 -18.55 -8.75 -4.48
CA VAL A 43 -17.46 -9.73 -4.29
C VAL A 43 -16.55 -9.78 -5.52
N ALA A 44 -17.14 -9.81 -6.72
CA ALA A 44 -16.38 -9.78 -7.97
C ALA A 44 -15.62 -8.45 -8.15
N ALA A 45 -16.24 -7.31 -7.81
CA ALA A 45 -15.60 -5.99 -7.87
C ALA A 45 -14.40 -5.89 -6.91
N ILE A 46 -14.53 -6.39 -5.67
CA ILE A 46 -13.40 -6.44 -4.73
C ILE A 46 -12.25 -7.28 -5.28
N TYR A 47 -12.55 -8.39 -5.96
CA TYR A 47 -11.52 -9.23 -6.55
C TYR A 47 -10.73 -8.51 -7.66
N GLN A 48 -11.34 -7.56 -8.38
CA GLN A 48 -10.63 -6.76 -9.38
C GLN A 48 -9.50 -5.93 -8.75
N GLU A 49 -9.66 -5.50 -7.50
CA GLU A 49 -8.64 -4.75 -6.76
C GLU A 49 -7.42 -5.61 -6.36
N ARG A 50 -7.47 -6.94 -6.52
CA ARG A 50 -6.33 -7.84 -6.25
C ARG A 50 -5.06 -7.40 -6.98
N TRP A 51 -5.19 -6.90 -8.21
CA TRP A 51 -4.06 -6.46 -9.02
C TRP A 51 -3.29 -5.29 -8.39
N GLN A 52 -3.95 -4.46 -7.58
CA GLN A 52 -3.28 -3.34 -6.90
C GLN A 52 -2.14 -3.83 -5.98
N ILE A 53 -2.28 -5.02 -5.39
CA ILE A 53 -1.25 -5.62 -4.54
C ILE A 53 0.01 -5.94 -5.34
N GLU A 54 -0.12 -6.39 -6.60
CA GLU A 54 1.03 -6.66 -7.45
C GLU A 54 1.79 -5.37 -7.78
N GLY A 55 1.07 -4.27 -8.02
CA GLY A 55 1.65 -2.93 -8.14
C GLY A 55 2.42 -2.50 -6.89
N LEU A 56 1.84 -2.71 -5.70
CA LEU A 56 2.50 -2.43 -4.42
C LEU A 56 3.77 -3.26 -4.23
N ILE A 57 3.71 -4.57 -4.48
CA ILE A 57 4.86 -5.48 -4.38
C ILE A 57 5.96 -5.08 -5.37
N LYS A 58 5.60 -4.73 -6.60
CA LYS A 58 6.55 -4.24 -7.61
C LYS A 58 7.23 -2.95 -7.15
N PHE A 59 6.46 -2.00 -6.62
CA PHE A 59 7.00 -0.76 -6.05
C PHE A 59 7.96 -1.03 -4.89
N LEU A 60 7.58 -1.90 -3.94
CA LEU A 60 8.44 -2.26 -2.81
C LEU A 60 9.74 -2.90 -3.27
N LYS A 61 9.67 -3.84 -4.22
CA LYS A 61 10.86 -4.47 -4.81
C LYS A 61 11.78 -3.45 -5.48
N GLN A 62 11.23 -2.43 -6.15
CA GLN A 62 12.03 -1.39 -6.79
C GLN A 62 12.72 -0.46 -5.79
N ARG A 63 12.06 -0.14 -4.66
CA ARG A 63 12.62 0.72 -3.61
C ARG A 63 13.60 -0.02 -2.70
N LEU A 64 13.33 -1.28 -2.39
CA LEU A 64 14.12 -2.14 -1.51
C LEU A 64 15.11 -3.03 -2.26
N GLN A 65 15.59 -2.61 -3.43
CA GLN A 65 16.61 -3.35 -4.16
C GLN A 65 17.88 -3.50 -3.30
N PRO A 66 18.61 -4.63 -3.36
CA PRO A 66 19.77 -4.89 -2.50
C PRO A 66 20.86 -3.81 -2.55
N GLY A 67 20.97 -3.07 -3.65
CA GLY A 67 21.90 -1.95 -3.81
C GLY A 67 21.49 -0.66 -3.09
N HIS A 68 20.24 -0.53 -2.67
CA HIS A 68 19.72 0.60 -1.89
C HIS A 68 19.55 0.26 -0.40
N LEU A 69 19.83 -0.98 0.00
CA LEU A 69 19.78 -1.40 1.39
C LEU A 69 21.00 -0.89 2.13
N VAL A 70 20.77 -0.09 3.18
CA VAL A 70 21.82 0.46 4.06
C VAL A 70 22.49 -0.66 4.87
N THR A 71 21.77 -1.75 5.16
CA THR A 71 22.25 -2.88 5.93
C THR A 71 21.63 -4.20 5.46
N ARG A 72 22.32 -5.30 5.72
CA ARG A 72 21.88 -6.68 5.42
C ARG A 72 21.39 -7.43 6.67
N ASP A 73 21.35 -6.77 7.81
CA ASP A 73 20.75 -7.33 9.02
C ASP A 73 19.22 -7.43 8.87
N VAL A 74 18.63 -8.50 9.43
CA VAL A 74 17.18 -8.76 9.33
C VAL A 74 16.37 -7.61 9.93
N ASN A 75 16.79 -7.07 11.08
CA ASN A 75 16.07 -5.95 11.70
C ASN A 75 16.23 -4.69 10.84
N GLY A 76 17.42 -4.47 10.29
CA GLY A 76 17.67 -3.37 9.38
C GLY A 76 16.80 -3.40 8.11
N ILE A 77 16.60 -4.58 7.53
CA ILE A 77 15.70 -4.77 6.38
C ILE A 77 14.25 -4.49 6.77
N GLN A 78 13.81 -4.94 7.95
CA GLN A 78 12.45 -4.68 8.45
C GLN A 78 12.20 -3.18 8.70
N VAL A 79 13.16 -2.49 9.30
CA VAL A 79 13.08 -1.04 9.55
C VAL A 79 13.02 -0.28 8.22
N MET A 80 13.93 -0.57 7.28
CA MET A 80 13.91 0.06 5.96
C MET A 80 12.62 -0.22 5.17
N GLY A 81 12.09 -1.44 5.26
CA GLY A 81 10.80 -1.80 4.66
C GLY A 81 9.66 -0.96 5.25
N SER A 82 9.63 -0.83 6.57
CA SER A 82 8.63 -0.01 7.29
C SER A 82 8.74 1.47 6.94
N MET A 83 9.96 2.03 6.91
CA MET A 83 10.18 3.43 6.50
C MET A 83 9.76 3.67 5.04
N THR A 84 10.07 2.73 4.14
CA THR A 84 9.68 2.81 2.72
C THR A 84 8.16 2.83 2.56
N LEU A 85 7.44 2.01 3.33
CA LEU A 85 5.98 1.99 3.34
C LEU A 85 5.41 3.31 3.87
N ILE A 86 5.97 3.85 4.96
CA ILE A 86 5.54 5.14 5.51
C ILE A 86 5.73 6.25 4.47
N VAL A 87 6.91 6.36 3.86
CA VAL A 87 7.20 7.38 2.83
C VAL A 87 6.30 7.21 1.61
N ALA A 88 5.93 5.99 1.24
CA ALA A 88 4.99 5.74 0.13
C ALA A 88 3.55 6.19 0.44
N LEU A 89 3.14 6.15 1.71
CA LEU A 89 1.81 6.57 2.15
C LEU A 89 1.65 8.10 2.20
N LEU A 90 2.70 8.84 2.58
CA LEU A 90 2.66 10.29 2.73
C LEU A 90 2.11 11.04 1.48
N PRO A 91 2.59 10.81 0.25
CA PRO A 91 2.05 11.50 -0.93
C PRO A 91 0.62 11.06 -1.29
N ILE A 92 0.21 9.85 -0.90
CA ILE A 92 -1.17 9.37 -1.08
C ILE A 92 -2.12 10.15 -0.17
N VAL A 93 -1.73 10.32 1.10
CA VAL A 93 -2.49 11.12 2.07
C VAL A 93 -2.50 12.60 1.68
N TYR A 94 -1.34 13.15 1.31
CA TYR A 94 -1.23 14.55 0.90
C TYR A 94 -2.13 14.86 -0.30
N ARG A 95 -2.18 13.99 -1.32
CA ARG A 95 -3.08 14.17 -2.47
C ARG A 95 -4.57 14.12 -2.11
N LYS A 96 -4.95 13.53 -0.97
CA LYS A 96 -6.34 13.58 -0.48
C LYS A 96 -6.67 14.92 0.17
N LEU A 97 -5.66 15.63 0.69
CA LEU A 97 -5.79 16.94 1.32
C LEU A 97 -5.68 18.08 0.29
N ASP A 98 -4.86 17.88 -0.75
CA ASP A 98 -4.63 18.85 -1.83
C ASP A 98 -4.87 18.18 -3.19
N SER A 99 -5.90 18.65 -3.91
CA SER A 99 -6.34 18.11 -5.21
C SER A 99 -5.53 18.61 -6.41
N ASP A 100 -4.57 19.52 -6.23
CA ASP A 100 -3.80 20.07 -7.34
C ASP A 100 -2.77 19.06 -7.88
N ARG A 101 -2.59 19.09 -9.20
CA ARG A 101 -1.64 18.29 -9.97
C ARG A 101 -0.19 18.44 -9.48
N ARG A 102 0.17 19.59 -8.90
CA ARG A 102 1.49 19.88 -8.32
C ARG A 102 1.66 19.43 -6.86
N ALA A 103 0.65 18.80 -6.27
CA ALA A 103 0.65 18.36 -4.87
C ALA A 103 1.90 17.54 -4.49
N LYS A 104 2.39 16.65 -5.38
CA LYS A 104 3.59 15.85 -5.10
C LYS A 104 4.87 16.67 -4.98
N LEU A 105 5.03 17.70 -5.82
CA LEU A 105 6.23 18.53 -5.81
C LEU A 105 6.22 19.43 -4.57
N ARG A 106 5.07 20.05 -4.28
CA ARG A 106 4.91 20.86 -3.06
C ARG A 106 5.12 20.03 -1.81
N PHE A 107 4.52 18.85 -1.73
CA PHE A 107 4.74 17.94 -0.61
C PHE A 107 6.23 17.66 -0.37
N ALA A 108 7.01 17.40 -1.43
CA ALA A 108 8.43 17.17 -1.29
C ALA A 108 9.15 18.42 -0.75
N GLN A 109 8.84 19.60 -1.30
CA GLN A 109 9.44 20.87 -0.86
C GLN A 109 9.09 21.22 0.60
N GLU A 110 7.82 21.04 0.98
CA GLU A 110 7.34 21.28 2.35
C GLU A 110 7.98 20.29 3.33
N LEU A 111 8.07 19.01 2.95
CA LEU A 111 8.73 17.99 3.76
C LEU A 111 10.22 18.29 3.94
N ASP A 112 10.93 18.64 2.86
CA ASP A 112 12.35 19.01 2.92
C ASP A 112 12.55 20.24 3.84
N THR A 113 11.70 21.26 3.69
CA THR A 113 11.74 22.46 4.53
C THR A 113 11.53 22.11 6.00
N GLU A 114 10.55 21.25 6.32
CA GLU A 114 10.28 20.83 7.69
C GLU A 114 11.41 19.98 8.25
N ILE A 115 12.01 19.07 7.46
CA ILE A 115 13.18 18.29 7.89
C ILE A 115 14.34 19.21 8.25
N VAL A 116 14.65 20.20 7.41
CA VAL A 116 15.71 21.18 7.70
C VAL A 116 15.35 21.99 8.96
N ARG A 117 14.07 22.35 9.14
CA ARG A 117 13.59 23.05 10.35
C ARG A 117 13.87 22.26 11.62
N GLN A 118 13.58 20.96 11.60
CA GLN A 118 13.86 20.07 12.72
C GLN A 118 15.35 19.92 12.98
N ILE A 119 16.18 19.82 11.93
CA ILE A 119 17.64 19.77 12.08
C ILE A 119 18.18 21.04 12.74
N VAL A 120 17.74 22.23 12.29
CA VAL A 120 18.15 23.51 12.87
C VAL A 120 17.77 23.59 14.35
N LEU A 121 16.55 23.19 14.71
CA LEU A 121 16.10 23.11 16.11
C LEU A 121 16.99 22.19 16.94
N LEU A 122 17.25 20.97 16.45
CA LEU A 122 18.08 19.97 17.16
C LEU A 122 19.52 20.44 17.36
N CYS A 123 20.04 21.24 16.42
CA CYS A 123 21.36 21.84 16.52
C CYS A 123 21.39 23.13 17.37
N GLY A 124 20.27 23.55 17.98
CA GLY A 124 20.18 24.75 18.81
C GLY A 124 20.14 26.08 18.02
N GLY A 125 19.89 26.01 16.72
CA GLY A 125 19.70 27.17 15.85
C GLY A 125 18.26 27.70 15.91
N ASP A 126 18.04 28.86 15.28
CA ASP A 126 16.73 29.52 15.18
C ASP A 126 16.12 29.31 13.79
N PRO A 127 15.04 28.50 13.66
CA PRO A 127 14.43 28.21 12.37
C PRO A 127 13.66 29.38 11.77
N ALA A 128 13.29 30.40 12.56
CA ALA A 128 12.59 31.58 12.04
C ALA A 128 13.43 32.33 11.00
N LYS A 129 14.76 32.17 11.05
CA LYS A 129 15.69 32.76 10.08
C LYS A 129 15.67 32.08 8.71
N MET A 130 14.98 30.94 8.56
CA MET A 130 14.89 30.20 7.29
C MET A 130 13.77 30.68 6.36
N GLU A 131 12.80 31.45 6.84
CA GLU A 131 11.69 31.95 6.00
C GLU A 131 12.16 32.79 4.80
N ASN A 132 13.39 33.32 4.86
CA ASN A 132 14.00 34.10 3.78
C ASN A 132 14.60 33.27 2.63
N PHE A 133 14.64 31.93 2.72
CA PHE A 133 15.27 31.08 1.70
C PHE A 133 14.29 30.48 0.67
N VAL A 134 12.99 30.59 0.92
CA VAL A 134 11.95 30.05 0.04
C VAL A 134 11.32 31.21 -0.74
N THR A 135 11.98 31.65 -1.82
CA THR A 135 11.39 32.51 -2.86
C THR A 135 11.37 31.78 -4.19
#